data_AF-A0A3L7VLL7-F1
#
_entry.id   AF-A0A3L7VLL7-F1
#
_cell.length_a   1.000
_cell.length_b   1.000
_cell.length_c   1.000
_cell.angle_alpha   90.00
_cell.angle_beta   90.00
_cell.angle_gamma   90.00
#
_symmetry.space_group_name_H-M   'P 1'
#
loop_
_entity.id
_entity.type
_entity.pdbx_description
1 polymer ?
#
loop_
_entity_poly.entity_id
_entity_poly.type
_entity_poly.pdbx_seq_one_letter_code
_entity_poly.pdbx_strand_id
1 'polypeptide(L)'
;MGHPDKVADQISDAILDHCLATDPMSRVACETMVTTDLAIVAGEITTTADLSRVTVDKVVRDTIRKIGYTDPKIGFAADTCQVMCHIHSQSPDIAVGVDSGGAGDQGMMFGFACNETKSLMPLPIYLSHRLVENHAKLRENGELPWIRPDAKSQVTVEYNSDGTPLRIHTVVLSTQHDESAMVYHGGKRLFSDQARMVLLEKLILPTLRAERPDLVDGKGEHYVVPVGDNAENSKGKLSFHINPTGIFL
;
A
#
# COMPACT_ATOMS: atom_id res chain seq x y z
N MET A 1 2.98 -1.24 -3.47
CA MET A 1 2.99 -0.47 -2.21
C MET A 1 3.90 -1.19 -1.22
N GLY A 2 4.72 -0.47 -0.45
CA GLY A 2 5.66 -1.05 0.51
C GLY A 2 5.23 -1.00 1.98
N HIS A 3 3.98 -0.64 2.30
CA HIS A 3 3.51 -0.70 3.69
C HIS A 3 3.76 -2.10 4.27
N PRO A 4 4.33 -2.26 5.47
CA PRO A 4 4.70 -3.58 6.03
C PRO A 4 3.57 -4.62 5.94
N ASP A 5 2.35 -4.25 6.33
CA ASP A 5 1.19 -5.16 6.22
C ASP A 5 0.93 -5.56 4.75
N LYS A 6 1.08 -4.65 3.80
CA LYS A 6 0.95 -4.97 2.37
C LYS A 6 2.15 -5.73 1.81
N VAL A 7 3.34 -5.64 2.43
CA VAL A 7 4.47 -6.52 2.10
C VAL A 7 4.15 -7.94 2.52
N ALA A 8 3.61 -8.13 3.72
CA ALA A 8 3.14 -9.43 4.19
C ALA A 8 2.07 -10.03 3.27
N ASP A 9 1.02 -9.26 2.93
CA ASP A 9 -0.02 -9.69 1.97
C ASP A 9 0.60 -10.16 0.65
N GLN A 10 1.50 -9.36 0.07
CA GLN A 10 2.15 -9.67 -1.22
C GLN A 10 3.05 -10.91 -1.15
N ILE A 11 3.73 -11.15 -0.03
CA ILE A 11 4.54 -12.36 0.16
C ILE A 11 3.63 -13.60 0.26
N SER A 12 2.57 -13.51 1.06
CA SER A 12 1.60 -14.60 1.18
C SER A 12 0.96 -14.95 -0.16
N ASP A 13 0.54 -13.94 -0.93
CA ASP A 13 -0.02 -14.14 -2.28
C ASP A 13 1.03 -14.66 -3.28
N ALA A 14 2.30 -14.26 -3.16
CA ALA A 14 3.36 -14.79 -4.03
C ALA A 14 3.63 -16.29 -3.78
N ILE A 15 3.52 -16.75 -2.52
CA ILE A 15 3.59 -18.18 -2.19
C ILE A 15 2.36 -18.92 -2.72
N LEU A 16 1.17 -18.34 -2.61
CA LEU A 16 -0.05 -18.86 -3.23
C LEU A 16 0.11 -19.02 -4.75
N ASP A 17 0.58 -17.98 -5.44
CA ASP A 17 0.80 -17.99 -6.89
C ASP A 17 1.81 -19.07 -7.30
N HIS A 18 2.91 -19.23 -6.55
CA HIS A 18 3.90 -20.28 -6.78
C HIS A 18 3.29 -21.68 -6.68
N CYS A 19 2.44 -21.91 -5.67
CA CYS A 19 1.74 -23.18 -5.49
C CYS A 19 0.77 -23.43 -6.64
N LEU A 20 -0.11 -22.47 -6.95
CA LEU A 20 -1.14 -22.59 -7.99
C LEU A 20 -0.57 -22.71 -9.41
N ALA A 21 0.59 -22.11 -9.68
CA ALA A 21 1.26 -22.21 -10.97
C ALA A 21 1.74 -23.63 -11.28
N THR A 22 2.12 -24.39 -10.25
CA THR A 22 2.55 -25.80 -10.39
C THR A 22 1.38 -26.76 -10.22
N ASP A 23 0.51 -26.47 -9.26
CA ASP A 23 -0.60 -27.32 -8.83
C ASP A 23 -1.86 -26.48 -8.61
N PRO A 24 -2.74 -26.39 -9.62
CA PRO A 24 -3.99 -25.62 -9.53
C PRO A 24 -4.95 -26.12 -8.44
N MET A 25 -4.74 -27.32 -7.88
CA MET A 25 -5.54 -27.88 -6.79
C MET A 25 -4.93 -27.62 -5.42
N SER A 26 -3.86 -26.81 -5.34
CA SER A 26 -3.22 -26.45 -4.08
C SER A 26 -4.20 -25.83 -3.08
N ARG A 27 -4.07 -26.22 -1.83
CA ARG A 27 -4.74 -25.58 -0.68
C ARG A 27 -3.69 -24.81 0.08
N VAL A 28 -3.84 -23.50 0.16
CA VAL A 28 -2.82 -22.61 0.71
C VAL A 28 -3.47 -21.71 1.76
N ALA A 29 -3.02 -21.84 3.00
CA ALA A 29 -3.22 -20.86 4.06
C ALA A 29 -1.83 -20.38 4.48
N CYS A 30 -1.34 -19.35 3.80
CA CYS A 30 0.00 -18.80 3.99
C CYS A 30 -0.08 -17.46 4.72
N GLU A 31 0.52 -17.41 5.91
CA GLU A 31 0.60 -16.21 6.74
C GLU A 31 2.00 -15.65 6.73
N THR A 32 2.11 -14.33 6.60
CA THR A 32 3.40 -13.65 6.63
C THR A 32 3.42 -12.60 7.73
N MET A 33 4.47 -12.60 8.53
CA MET A 33 4.80 -11.51 9.44
C MET A 33 6.10 -10.87 9.00
N VAL A 34 6.13 -9.54 8.89
CA VAL A 34 7.35 -8.78 8.60
C VAL A 34 7.66 -7.84 9.75
N THR A 35 8.95 -7.70 10.04
CA THR A 35 9.49 -6.73 11.00
C THR A 35 10.89 -6.31 10.56
N THR A 36 11.58 -5.48 11.35
CA THR A 36 12.95 -5.03 11.05
C THR A 36 13.84 -6.22 10.70
N ASP A 37 14.37 -6.21 9.48
CA ASP A 37 15.28 -7.22 8.92
C ASP A 37 14.79 -8.69 8.97
N LEU A 38 13.47 -8.93 9.07
CA LEU A 38 12.91 -10.28 9.21
C LEU A 38 11.57 -10.45 8.48
N ALA A 39 11.45 -11.53 7.71
CA ALA A 39 10.21 -12.05 7.18
C ALA A 39 9.99 -13.49 7.68
N ILE A 40 8.85 -13.73 8.34
CA ILE A 40 8.42 -15.07 8.75
C ILE A 40 7.26 -15.49 7.86
N VAL A 41 7.40 -16.64 7.20
CA VAL A 41 6.34 -17.28 6.42
C VAL A 41 5.92 -18.55 7.15
N ALA A 42 4.63 -18.67 7.46
CA ALA A 42 4.07 -19.79 8.21
C ALA A 42 2.70 -20.20 7.65
N GLY A 43 2.20 -21.34 8.10
CA GLY A 43 0.84 -21.78 7.81
C GLY A 43 0.77 -23.16 7.18
N GLU A 44 -0.39 -23.46 6.61
CA GLU A 44 -0.80 -24.80 6.18
C GLU A 44 -0.91 -24.86 4.66
N ILE A 45 -0.07 -25.66 4.02
CA ILE A 45 -0.08 -25.82 2.56
C ILE A 45 -0.12 -27.30 2.16
N THR A 46 -1.06 -27.62 1.28
CA THR A 46 -1.13 -28.90 0.56
C THR A 46 -0.96 -28.61 -0.93
N THR A 47 0.17 -29.05 -1.49
CA THR A 47 0.54 -28.79 -2.89
C THR A 47 1.58 -29.81 -3.35
N THR A 48 1.72 -29.98 -4.67
CA THR A 48 2.87 -30.66 -5.29
C THR A 48 4.02 -29.71 -5.68
N ALA A 49 3.85 -28.39 -5.48
CA ALA A 49 4.90 -27.40 -5.71
C ALA A 49 6.10 -27.57 -4.74
N ASP A 50 7.29 -27.19 -5.19
CA ASP A 50 8.47 -27.17 -4.32
C ASP A 50 8.35 -26.05 -3.28
N LEU A 51 8.29 -26.43 -2.00
CA LEU A 51 8.29 -25.53 -0.84
C LEU A 51 9.55 -25.71 0.02
N SER A 52 10.65 -26.17 -0.58
CA SER A 52 11.95 -26.17 0.08
C SER A 52 12.31 -24.78 0.60
N ARG A 53 13.13 -24.72 1.66
CA ARG A 53 13.59 -23.45 2.24
C ARG A 53 14.25 -22.53 1.21
N VAL A 54 14.96 -23.10 0.24
CA VAL A 54 15.62 -22.35 -0.84
C VAL A 54 14.59 -21.69 -1.76
N THR A 55 13.54 -22.40 -2.12
CA THR A 55 12.48 -21.89 -2.99
C THR A 55 11.64 -20.83 -2.29
N VAL A 56 11.25 -21.07 -1.04
CA VAL A 56 10.52 -20.06 -0.24
C VAL A 56 11.37 -18.80 -0.03
N ASP A 57 12.65 -18.94 0.34
CA ASP A 57 13.57 -17.81 0.48
C ASP A 57 13.65 -16.99 -0.81
N LYS A 58 13.78 -17.65 -1.96
CA LYS A 58 13.78 -16.97 -3.26
C LYS A 58 12.48 -16.21 -3.54
N VAL A 59 11.31 -16.84 -3.38
CA VAL A 59 10.01 -16.19 -3.64
C VAL A 59 9.82 -14.95 -2.75
N VAL A 60 10.16 -15.08 -1.46
CA VAL A 60 10.10 -13.97 -0.50
C VAL A 60 11.02 -12.83 -0.94
N ARG A 61 12.30 -13.11 -1.22
CA ARG A 61 13.27 -12.08 -1.62
C ARG A 61 12.92 -11.41 -2.94
N ASP A 62 12.46 -12.18 -3.93
CA ASP A 62 12.04 -11.64 -5.23
C ASP A 62 10.83 -10.73 -5.08
N THR A 63 9.89 -11.08 -4.20
CA THR A 63 8.73 -10.23 -3.87
C THR A 63 9.16 -8.92 -3.19
N ILE A 64 10.02 -9.00 -2.18
CA ILE A 64 10.57 -7.82 -1.47
C ILE A 64 11.33 -6.91 -2.45
N ARG A 65 12.10 -7.49 -3.37
CA ARG A 65 12.85 -6.76 -4.40
C ARG A 65 11.92 -6.07 -5.40
N LYS A 66 10.86 -6.75 -5.84
CA LYS A 66 9.83 -6.18 -6.73
C LYS A 66 9.11 -5.00 -6.08
N ILE A 67 8.84 -5.09 -4.77
CA ILE A 67 8.28 -3.97 -4.00
C ILE A 67 9.27 -2.78 -3.93
N GLY A 68 10.58 -3.05 -3.98
CA GLY A 68 11.63 -2.03 -4.03
C GLY A 68 12.41 -1.87 -2.73
N TYR A 69 12.32 -2.82 -1.81
CA TYR A 69 13.15 -2.86 -0.62
C TYR A 69 14.51 -3.48 -0.95
N THR A 70 15.44 -2.64 -1.45
CA THR A 70 16.76 -3.09 -1.92
C THR A 70 17.95 -2.36 -1.25
N ASP A 71 17.70 -1.34 -0.45
CA ASP A 71 18.74 -0.60 0.28
C ASP A 71 18.75 -1.04 1.75
N PRO A 72 19.79 -1.74 2.25
CA PRO A 72 19.83 -2.21 3.63
C PRO A 72 19.80 -1.08 4.67
N LYS A 73 20.09 0.17 4.28
CA LYS A 73 20.02 1.33 5.19
C LYS A 73 18.60 1.66 5.64
N ILE A 74 17.57 1.08 5.03
CA ILE A 74 16.17 1.39 5.31
C ILE A 74 15.53 0.44 6.35
N GLY A 75 16.32 -0.48 6.93
CA GLY A 75 15.90 -1.40 7.98
C GLY A 75 15.27 -2.70 7.49
N PHE A 76 15.05 -2.83 6.17
CA PHE A 76 14.50 -4.02 5.52
C PHE A 76 14.92 -4.04 4.05
N ALA A 77 15.62 -5.09 3.61
CA ALA A 77 16.05 -5.23 2.22
C ALA A 77 16.10 -6.70 1.80
N ALA A 78 15.73 -6.96 0.54
CA ALA A 78 15.62 -8.29 -0.04
C ALA A 78 16.89 -9.14 0.11
N ASP A 79 18.07 -8.52 0.07
CA ASP A 79 19.34 -9.24 0.06
C ASP A 79 19.93 -9.43 1.47
N THR A 80 19.41 -8.74 2.49
CA THR A 80 19.94 -8.80 3.86
C THR A 80 18.96 -9.36 4.88
N CYS A 81 17.65 -9.24 4.63
CA CYS A 81 16.65 -9.69 5.58
C CYS A 81 16.72 -11.21 5.82
N GLN A 82 16.45 -11.60 7.06
CA GLN A 82 16.27 -12.99 7.44
C GLN A 82 14.93 -13.50 6.93
N VAL A 83 14.91 -14.72 6.41
CA VAL A 83 13.67 -15.41 6.01
C VAL A 83 13.52 -16.67 6.85
N MET A 84 12.46 -16.75 7.63
CA MET A 84 12.11 -17.93 8.43
C MET A 84 10.88 -18.61 7.82
N CYS A 85 11.01 -19.91 7.52
CA CYS A 85 9.93 -20.71 6.95
C CYS A 85 9.45 -21.75 7.97
N HIS A 86 8.17 -21.66 8.32
CA HIS A 86 7.43 -22.51 9.25
C HIS A 86 6.16 -23.08 8.60
N ILE A 87 6.21 -23.36 7.29
CA ILE A 87 5.12 -23.99 6.55
C ILE A 87 5.06 -25.48 6.91
N HIS A 88 3.86 -26.00 7.15
CA HIS A 88 3.60 -27.42 7.33
C HIS A 88 2.38 -27.87 6.50
N SER A 89 2.16 -29.19 6.43
CA SER A 89 0.98 -29.75 5.76
C SER A 89 -0.29 -29.45 6.55
N GLN A 90 -1.42 -29.35 5.84
CA GLN A 90 -2.75 -29.14 6.43
C GLN A 90 -3.17 -30.32 7.32
N SER A 91 -3.93 -30.06 8.38
CA SER A 91 -4.50 -31.11 9.23
C SER A 91 -5.46 -32.03 8.44
N PRO A 92 -5.36 -33.37 8.57
CA PRO A 92 -6.28 -34.31 7.95
C PRO A 92 -7.76 -34.10 8.31
N ASP A 93 -8.04 -33.57 9.51
CA ASP A 93 -9.42 -33.37 10.00
C ASP A 93 -10.17 -32.24 9.26
N ILE A 94 -9.43 -31.25 8.74
CA ILE A 94 -9.99 -30.14 7.96
C ILE A 94 -10.23 -30.57 6.50
N ALA A 95 -9.39 -31.45 5.95
CA ALA A 95 -9.45 -31.88 4.56
C ALA A 95 -10.79 -32.56 4.20
N VAL A 96 -11.38 -33.32 5.13
CA VAL A 96 -12.61 -34.09 4.92
C VAL A 96 -13.84 -33.21 4.65
N GLY A 97 -13.93 -32.03 5.27
CA GLY A 97 -15.06 -31.11 5.08
C GLY A 97 -15.06 -30.43 3.70
N VAL A 98 -13.87 -30.13 3.17
CA VAL A 98 -13.68 -29.38 1.93
C VAL A 98 -13.80 -30.28 0.69
N ASP A 99 -13.37 -31.54 0.78
CA ASP A 99 -13.41 -32.49 -0.35
C ASP A 99 -14.83 -32.73 -0.89
N SER A 100 -15.86 -32.51 -0.06
CA SER A 100 -17.28 -32.60 -0.45
C SER A 100 -17.87 -31.31 -1.05
N GLY A 101 -17.07 -30.25 -1.23
CA GLY A 101 -17.51 -28.97 -1.79
C GLY A 101 -18.15 -28.00 -0.78
N GLY A 102 -18.01 -28.27 0.52
CA GLY A 102 -18.41 -27.36 1.60
C GLY A 102 -17.43 -26.22 1.81
N ALA A 103 -17.86 -25.17 2.53
CA ALA A 103 -16.97 -24.10 2.96
C ALA A 103 -15.90 -24.63 3.94
N GLY A 104 -14.67 -24.12 3.84
CA GLY A 104 -13.57 -24.50 4.73
C GLY A 104 -13.68 -23.94 6.15
N ASP A 105 -14.48 -22.89 6.33
CA ASP A 105 -14.80 -22.30 7.65
C ASP A 105 -16.16 -21.57 7.58
N GLN A 106 -16.72 -21.23 8.73
CA GLN A 106 -17.89 -20.36 8.85
C GLN A 106 -17.52 -18.90 8.51
N GLY A 107 -18.41 -18.16 7.86
CA GLY A 107 -18.12 -16.78 7.50
C GLY A 107 -19.33 -15.99 7.00
N MET A 108 -19.15 -14.67 6.91
CA MET A 108 -20.10 -13.73 6.32
C MET A 108 -19.36 -12.84 5.32
N MET A 109 -19.97 -12.63 4.15
CA MET A 109 -19.36 -11.88 3.05
C MET A 109 -20.26 -10.71 2.67
N PHE A 110 -19.66 -9.53 2.47
CA PHE A 110 -20.35 -8.34 1.96
C PHE A 110 -19.73 -7.94 0.62
N GLY A 111 -20.59 -7.76 -0.39
CA GLY A 111 -20.22 -7.11 -1.65
C GLY A 111 -20.84 -5.72 -1.71
N PHE A 112 -20.12 -4.75 -2.27
CA PHE A 112 -20.61 -3.39 -2.46
C PHE A 112 -20.23 -2.86 -3.85
N ALA A 113 -21.13 -2.08 -4.45
CA ALA A 113 -20.89 -1.36 -5.68
C ALA A 113 -21.72 -0.06 -5.71
N CYS A 114 -21.19 1.00 -6.31
CA CYS A 114 -21.89 2.27 -6.51
C CYS A 114 -21.40 2.97 -7.78
N ASN A 115 -22.21 3.86 -8.36
CA ASN A 115 -21.88 4.53 -9.62
C ASN A 115 -21.01 5.80 -9.49
N GLU A 116 -20.39 6.03 -8.33
CA GLU A 116 -19.53 7.21 -8.09
C GLU A 116 -18.26 7.23 -8.95
N THR A 117 -17.81 6.07 -9.42
CA THR A 117 -16.61 5.88 -10.25
C THR A 117 -16.88 4.89 -11.39
N LYS A 118 -16.05 4.92 -12.44
CA LYS A 118 -16.16 4.00 -13.59
C LYS A 118 -15.93 2.52 -13.20
N SER A 119 -15.20 2.27 -12.13
CA SER A 119 -14.94 0.93 -11.58
C SER A 119 -16.01 0.47 -10.60
N LEU A 120 -17.11 1.21 -10.47
CA LEU A 120 -18.21 0.94 -9.55
C LEU A 120 -17.80 0.91 -8.06
N MET A 121 -16.73 1.62 -7.69
CA MET A 121 -16.22 1.72 -6.33
C MET A 121 -16.59 3.06 -5.67
N PRO A 122 -16.71 3.13 -4.33
CA PRO A 122 -16.84 4.39 -3.61
C PRO A 122 -15.67 5.31 -3.91
N LEU A 123 -15.94 6.58 -4.18
CA LEU A 123 -14.92 7.55 -4.61
C LEU A 123 -13.75 7.71 -3.61
N PRO A 124 -13.95 7.76 -2.28
CA PRO A 124 -12.86 8.05 -1.34
C PRO A 124 -11.77 6.97 -1.35
N ILE A 125 -12.18 5.70 -1.29
CA ILE A 125 -11.24 4.56 -1.34
C ILE A 125 -10.60 4.45 -2.72
N TYR A 126 -11.37 4.71 -3.78
CA TYR A 126 -10.87 4.72 -5.15
C TYR A 126 -9.73 5.73 -5.32
N LEU A 127 -9.94 7.00 -4.95
CA LEU A 127 -8.92 8.04 -5.06
C LEU A 127 -7.70 7.75 -4.18
N SER A 128 -7.90 7.24 -2.96
CA SER A 128 -6.79 6.83 -2.08
C SER A 128 -5.94 5.73 -2.75
N HIS A 129 -6.57 4.72 -3.34
CA HIS A 129 -5.86 3.69 -4.10
C HIS A 129 -5.12 4.25 -5.34
N ARG A 130 -5.72 5.18 -6.09
CA ARG A 130 -5.06 5.82 -7.24
C ARG A 130 -3.81 6.59 -6.83
N LEU A 131 -3.83 7.27 -5.69
CA LEU A 131 -2.67 8.01 -5.17
C LEU A 131 -1.49 7.07 -4.84
N VAL A 132 -1.71 5.98 -4.12
CA VAL A 132 -0.63 5.03 -3.78
C VAL A 132 -0.19 4.16 -4.97
N GLU A 133 -1.06 3.93 -5.95
CA GLU A 133 -0.68 3.29 -7.21
C GLU A 133 0.24 4.21 -8.03
N ASN A 134 -0.12 5.49 -8.19
CA ASN A 134 0.71 6.43 -8.92
C ASN A 134 2.03 6.73 -8.19
N HIS A 135 2.01 6.75 -6.85
CA HIS A 135 3.23 6.80 -6.04
C HIS A 135 4.21 5.67 -6.40
N ALA A 136 3.73 4.42 -6.45
CA ALA A 136 4.56 3.28 -6.82
C ALA A 136 5.09 3.40 -8.26
N LYS A 137 4.25 3.84 -9.21
CA LYS A 137 4.65 4.07 -10.61
C LYS A 137 5.78 5.10 -10.74
N LEU A 138 5.63 6.27 -10.11
CA LEU A 138 6.62 7.36 -10.15
C LEU A 138 7.94 7.01 -9.46
N ARG A 139 7.90 6.09 -8.50
CA ARG A 139 9.09 5.52 -7.87
C ARG A 139 9.78 4.54 -8.82
N GLU A 140 9.03 3.60 -9.37
CA GLU A 140 9.56 2.51 -10.23
C GLU A 140 10.12 3.02 -11.55
N ASN A 141 9.56 4.08 -12.11
CA ASN A 141 10.06 4.70 -13.33
C ASN A 141 11.18 5.74 -13.09
N GLY A 142 11.52 6.02 -11.83
CA GLY A 142 12.60 6.93 -11.45
C GLY A 142 12.28 8.43 -11.56
N GLU A 143 11.03 8.83 -11.80
CA GLU A 143 10.64 10.24 -11.86
C GLU A 143 10.74 10.95 -10.50
N LEU A 144 10.53 10.20 -9.42
CA LEU A 144 10.75 10.61 -8.03
C LEU A 144 11.77 9.66 -7.38
N PRO A 145 13.07 9.79 -7.65
CA PRO A 145 14.07 8.81 -7.21
C PRO A 145 14.29 8.79 -5.69
N TRP A 146 13.84 9.84 -5.00
CA TRP A 146 14.02 10.02 -3.55
C TRP A 146 12.88 9.44 -2.70
N ILE A 147 11.75 9.05 -3.30
CA ILE A 147 10.67 8.35 -2.56
C ILE A 147 10.99 6.87 -2.43
N ARG A 148 10.64 6.29 -1.28
CA ARG A 148 10.85 4.89 -0.94
C ARG A 148 9.53 4.12 -0.91
N PRO A 149 9.52 2.78 -0.81
CA PRO A 149 8.32 1.99 -1.05
C PRO A 149 7.12 2.22 -0.12
N ASP A 150 7.31 2.60 1.15
CA ASP A 150 6.19 2.84 2.09
C ASP A 150 5.51 4.19 1.81
N ALA A 151 4.20 4.13 1.58
CA ALA A 151 3.34 5.30 1.44
C ALA A 151 1.93 5.00 1.94
N LYS A 152 1.29 6.04 2.48
CA LYS A 152 -0.07 6.02 3.03
C LYS A 152 -0.82 7.19 2.42
N SER A 153 -2.08 6.96 2.05
CA SER A 153 -2.95 8.04 1.56
C SER A 153 -4.31 7.99 2.22
N GLN A 154 -4.93 9.15 2.34
CA GLN A 154 -6.29 9.31 2.80
C GLN A 154 -6.94 10.44 2.00
N VAL A 155 -8.17 10.22 1.56
CA VAL A 155 -8.96 11.23 0.85
C VAL A 155 -10.29 11.42 1.57
N THR A 156 -10.54 12.64 2.01
CA THR A 156 -11.83 13.06 2.55
C THR A 156 -12.63 13.73 1.43
N VAL A 157 -13.81 13.19 1.15
CA VAL A 157 -14.75 13.74 0.16
C VAL A 157 -15.97 14.29 0.89
N GLU A 158 -16.36 15.50 0.55
CA GLU A 158 -17.61 16.10 1.01
C GLU A 158 -18.75 15.65 0.08
N TYR A 159 -19.88 15.27 0.64
CA TYR A 159 -21.05 14.77 -0.09
C TYR A 159 -22.23 15.71 0.08
N ASN A 160 -23.03 15.85 -0.97
CA ASN A 160 -24.33 16.51 -0.91
C ASN A 160 -25.32 15.68 -0.07
N SER A 161 -26.44 16.29 0.33
CA SER A 161 -27.50 15.59 1.07
C SER A 161 -28.16 14.46 0.28
N ASP A 162 -28.01 14.43 -1.05
CA ASP A 162 -28.49 13.37 -1.93
C ASP A 162 -27.48 12.21 -2.11
N GLY A 163 -26.32 12.29 -1.43
CA GLY A 163 -25.27 11.27 -1.51
C GLY A 163 -24.36 11.39 -2.72
N THR A 164 -24.45 12.46 -3.52
CA THR A 164 -23.50 12.69 -4.62
C THR A 164 -22.21 13.37 -4.13
N PRO A 165 -21.02 13.00 -4.65
CA PRO A 165 -19.77 13.69 -4.31
C PRO A 165 -19.81 15.17 -4.69
N LEU A 166 -19.62 16.06 -3.71
CA LEU A 166 -19.63 17.51 -3.90
C LEU A 166 -18.24 18.07 -4.21
N ARG A 167 -17.22 17.69 -3.41
CA ARG A 167 -15.82 18.12 -3.61
C ARG A 167 -14.85 17.21 -2.87
N ILE A 168 -13.58 17.23 -3.28
CA ILE A 168 -12.51 16.71 -2.45
C ILE A 168 -12.22 17.76 -1.37
N HIS A 169 -12.32 17.37 -0.11
CA HIS A 169 -12.12 18.26 1.03
C HIS A 169 -10.65 18.30 1.45
N THR A 170 -10.07 17.13 1.70
CA THR A 170 -8.73 16.98 2.25
C THR A 170 -8.05 15.77 1.67
N VAL A 171 -6.76 15.90 1.37
CA VAL A 171 -5.88 14.81 0.98
C VAL A 171 -4.73 14.75 1.96
N VAL A 172 -4.49 13.57 2.52
CA VAL A 172 -3.29 13.27 3.31
C VAL A 172 -2.45 12.30 2.49
N LEU A 173 -1.18 12.64 2.30
CA LEU A 173 -0.20 11.74 1.70
C LEU A 173 1.04 11.72 2.60
N SER A 174 1.37 10.53 3.10
CA SER A 174 2.62 10.30 3.81
C SER A 174 3.50 9.37 2.98
N THR A 175 4.76 9.75 2.77
CA THR A 175 5.71 8.94 2.00
C THR A 175 6.99 8.71 2.77
N GLN A 176 7.56 7.52 2.61
CA GLN A 176 8.94 7.26 2.97
C GLN A 176 9.84 7.90 1.90
N HIS A 177 11.01 8.38 2.32
CA HIS A 177 11.94 9.09 1.45
C HIS A 177 13.38 8.94 1.94
N ASP A 178 14.34 9.37 1.12
CA ASP A 178 15.74 9.53 1.52
C ASP A 178 16.01 10.89 2.19
N GLU A 179 17.28 11.15 2.54
CA GLU A 179 17.72 12.36 3.21
C GLU A 179 17.57 13.64 2.37
N SER A 180 17.52 13.53 1.04
CA SER A 180 17.44 14.69 0.15
C SER A 180 16.12 15.44 0.24
N ALA A 181 15.07 14.78 0.74
CA ALA A 181 13.76 15.39 0.94
C ALA A 181 13.64 16.16 2.27
N MET A 182 14.68 16.15 3.11
CA MET A 182 14.68 16.76 4.44
C MET A 182 15.54 18.03 4.49
N VAL A 183 15.12 18.98 5.32
CA VAL A 183 15.85 20.21 5.63
C VAL A 183 15.99 20.41 7.13
N TYR A 184 17.04 21.10 7.54
CA TYR A 184 17.25 21.50 8.94
C TYR A 184 16.87 22.98 9.11
N HIS A 185 15.93 23.25 10.02
CA HIS A 185 15.55 24.62 10.39
C HIS A 185 15.44 24.72 11.91
N GLY A 186 16.18 25.66 12.51
CA GLY A 186 16.17 25.86 13.97
C GLY A 186 16.53 24.61 14.78
N GLY A 187 17.43 23.76 14.26
CA GLY A 187 17.84 22.51 14.90
C GLY A 187 16.84 21.34 14.77
N LYS A 188 15.69 21.55 14.12
CA LYS A 188 14.71 20.50 13.85
C LYS A 188 14.83 20.01 12.41
N ARG A 189 14.72 18.70 12.23
CA ARG A 189 14.67 18.04 10.92
C ARG A 189 13.22 18.06 10.42
N LEU A 190 12.98 18.66 9.26
CA LEU A 190 11.66 18.88 8.69
C LEU A 190 11.59 18.36 7.25
N PHE A 191 10.40 17.95 6.83
CA PHE A 191 10.14 17.59 5.44
C PHE A 191 10.10 18.86 4.59
N SER A 192 10.90 18.90 3.53
CA SER A 192 11.11 20.13 2.78
C SER A 192 9.87 20.58 2.01
N ASP A 193 9.60 21.87 2.00
CA ASP A 193 8.50 22.43 1.20
C ASP A 193 8.70 22.13 -0.29
N GLN A 194 9.94 22.07 -0.77
CA GLN A 194 10.24 21.66 -2.14
C GLN A 194 9.77 20.23 -2.43
N ALA A 195 10.07 19.25 -1.57
CA ALA A 195 9.61 17.87 -1.75
C ALA A 195 8.09 17.78 -1.71
N ARG A 196 7.45 18.55 -0.83
CA ARG A 196 5.98 18.60 -0.67
C ARG A 196 5.31 19.18 -1.92
N MET A 197 5.86 20.24 -2.50
CA MET A 197 5.38 20.81 -3.75
C MET A 197 5.59 19.86 -4.93
N VAL A 198 6.72 19.16 -4.99
CA VAL A 198 6.96 18.14 -6.03
C VAL A 198 5.92 17.01 -5.95
N LEU A 199 5.59 16.51 -4.75
CA LEU A 199 4.54 15.50 -4.57
C LEU A 199 3.17 16.06 -4.97
N LEU A 200 2.87 17.31 -4.62
CA LEU A 200 1.61 17.94 -5.01
C LEU A 200 1.46 18.01 -6.54
N GLU A 201 2.48 18.52 -7.22
CA GLU A 201 2.45 18.85 -8.64
C GLU A 201 2.62 17.64 -9.55
N LYS A 202 3.46 16.67 -9.17
CA LYS A 202 3.74 15.49 -10.00
C LYS A 202 2.90 14.27 -9.67
N LEU A 203 2.42 14.15 -8.43
CA LEU A 203 1.69 12.97 -7.96
C LEU A 203 0.24 13.31 -7.66
N ILE A 204 -0.03 14.18 -6.69
CA ILE A 204 -1.39 14.33 -6.14
C ILE A 204 -2.33 14.99 -7.16
N LEU A 205 -2.05 16.21 -7.61
CA LEU A 205 -2.94 16.94 -8.52
C LEU A 205 -3.16 16.22 -9.85
N PRO A 206 -2.11 15.69 -10.54
CA PRO A 206 -2.32 14.93 -11.77
C PRO A 206 -3.20 13.71 -11.57
N THR A 207 -3.03 12.97 -10.47
CA THR A 207 -3.85 11.80 -10.16
C THR A 207 -5.31 12.18 -9.95
N LEU A 208 -5.59 13.20 -9.13
CA LEU A 208 -6.97 13.60 -8.85
C LEU A 208 -7.66 14.20 -10.07
N ARG A 209 -6.95 15.00 -10.87
CA ARG A 209 -7.48 15.58 -12.12
C ARG A 209 -7.74 14.55 -13.20
N ALA A 210 -6.97 13.46 -13.25
CA ALA A 210 -7.22 12.37 -14.18
C ALA A 210 -8.56 11.67 -13.89
N GLU A 211 -8.93 11.59 -12.61
CA GLU A 211 -10.13 10.84 -12.16
C GLU A 211 -11.37 11.72 -12.01
N ARG A 212 -11.24 12.88 -11.37
CA ARG A 212 -12.35 13.80 -11.03
C ARG A 212 -11.91 15.27 -11.12
N PRO A 213 -11.61 15.78 -12.34
CA PRO A 213 -11.20 17.17 -12.52
C PRO A 213 -12.29 18.15 -12.05
N ASP A 214 -13.56 17.75 -12.19
CA ASP A 214 -14.73 18.49 -11.72
C ASP A 214 -14.73 18.76 -10.20
N LEU A 215 -14.09 17.88 -9.42
CA LEU A 215 -13.99 18.02 -7.95
C LEU A 215 -12.70 18.69 -7.47
N VAL A 216 -11.72 18.89 -8.36
CA VAL A 216 -10.43 19.52 -8.06
C VAL A 216 -10.43 20.98 -8.49
N ASP A 217 -10.86 21.26 -9.73
CA ASP A 217 -10.70 22.57 -10.36
C ASP A 217 -11.92 23.50 -10.12
N GLY A 218 -12.87 23.08 -9.28
CA GLY A 218 -14.09 23.83 -8.94
C GLY A 218 -13.99 24.70 -7.67
N LYS A 219 -14.25 26.00 -7.82
CA LYS A 219 -14.63 27.00 -6.79
C LYS A 219 -13.64 27.36 -5.66
N GLY A 220 -12.43 26.83 -5.58
CA GLY A 220 -11.50 27.19 -4.49
C GLY A 220 -10.02 27.13 -4.86
N GLU A 221 -9.22 27.98 -4.20
CA GLU A 221 -7.77 27.82 -4.15
C GLU A 221 -7.39 26.53 -3.41
N HIS A 222 -6.27 25.93 -3.79
CA HIS A 222 -5.65 24.83 -3.06
C HIS A 222 -4.82 25.37 -1.88
N TYR A 223 -4.74 24.62 -0.78
CA TYR A 223 -3.94 24.99 0.38
C TYR A 223 -3.07 23.82 0.85
N VAL A 224 -1.75 24.01 0.86
CA VAL A 224 -0.81 23.07 1.47
C VAL A 224 -0.64 23.44 2.94
N VAL A 225 -1.10 22.57 3.84
CA VAL A 225 -1.07 22.83 5.28
C VAL A 225 0.37 22.77 5.78
N PRO A 226 0.93 23.78 6.45
CA PRO A 226 2.32 23.73 6.93
C PRO A 226 2.65 22.50 7.79
N VAL A 227 3.93 22.08 7.81
CA VAL A 227 4.35 20.91 8.60
C VAL A 227 4.10 21.17 10.09
N GLY A 228 3.39 20.25 10.75
CA GLY A 228 3.07 20.34 12.17
C GLY A 228 1.93 21.32 12.52
N ASP A 229 1.24 21.85 11.51
CA ASP A 229 0.09 22.73 11.67
C ASP A 229 -1.23 22.00 11.35
N ASN A 230 -2.34 22.60 11.78
CA ASN A 230 -3.69 22.14 11.48
C ASN A 230 -4.29 22.90 10.28
N ALA A 231 -5.35 22.35 9.71
CA ALA A 231 -6.02 22.91 8.55
C ALA A 231 -6.94 24.12 8.87
N GLU A 232 -6.73 24.84 9.98
CA GLU A 232 -7.64 25.93 10.41
C GLU A 232 -7.79 27.04 9.34
N ASN A 233 -6.71 27.29 8.59
CA ASN A 233 -6.66 28.27 7.50
C ASN A 233 -7.21 27.76 6.16
N SER A 234 -7.68 26.50 6.08
CA SER A 234 -8.12 25.87 4.83
C SER A 234 -9.65 25.91 4.63
N LYS A 235 -10.39 26.75 5.38
CA LYS A 235 -11.85 26.81 5.28
C LYS A 235 -12.29 27.07 3.83
N GLY A 236 -13.10 26.16 3.28
CA GLY A 236 -13.61 26.23 1.91
C GLY A 236 -12.59 25.90 0.81
N LYS A 237 -11.34 25.53 1.17
CA LYS A 237 -10.27 25.15 0.24
C LYS A 237 -10.08 23.63 0.24
N LEU A 238 -9.54 23.10 -0.87
CA LEU A 238 -8.99 21.74 -0.89
C LEU A 238 -7.64 21.77 -0.17
N SER A 239 -7.55 21.04 0.94
CA SER A 239 -6.34 21.01 1.77
C SER A 239 -5.47 19.78 1.54
N PHE A 240 -4.15 19.99 1.58
CA PHE A 240 -3.15 18.94 1.40
C PHE A 240 -2.25 18.84 2.63
N HIS A 241 -2.27 17.68 3.28
CA HIS A 241 -1.31 17.29 4.32
C HIS A 241 -0.28 16.34 3.73
N ILE A 242 0.88 16.88 3.36
CA ILE A 242 1.96 16.11 2.74
C ILE A 242 3.10 16.00 3.74
N ASN A 243 3.31 14.79 4.25
CA ASN A 243 4.14 14.52 5.41
C ASN A 243 5.15 13.40 5.14
N PRO A 244 6.25 13.34 5.90
CA PRO A 244 7.12 12.18 5.90
C PRO A 244 6.44 11.02 6.63
N THR A 245 6.76 9.77 6.27
CA THR A 245 6.48 8.59 7.10
C THR A 245 7.75 8.08 7.77
N GLY A 246 7.61 7.17 8.74
CA GLY A 246 8.73 6.57 9.44
C GLY A 246 9.60 5.67 8.54
N ILE A 247 10.61 5.06 9.16
CA ILE A 247 11.32 3.92 8.58
C ILE A 247 10.44 2.67 8.64
N PHE A 248 10.84 1.59 7.96
CA PHE A 248 10.09 0.34 7.94
C PHE A 248 9.99 -0.24 9.37
N LEU A 249 8.79 -0.16 9.96
CA LEU A 249 8.42 -0.52 11.33
C LEU A 249 9.30 0.11 12.43
#